data_AF-A0A849R2B1-F1
#
_entry.id   AF-A0A849R2B1-F1
#
_cell.length_a   1.000
_cell.length_b   1.000
_cell.length_c   1.000
_cell.angle_alpha   90.00
_cell.angle_beta   90.00
_cell.angle_gamma   90.00
#
_symmetry.space_group_name_H-M   'P 1'
#
loop_
_entity.id
_entity.type
_entity.pdbx_description
1 polymer ?
#
loop_
_entity_poly.entity_id
_entity_poly.type
_entity_poly.pdbx_seq_one_letter_code
_entity_poly.pdbx_strand_id
1 'polypeptide(L)'
;MRLSDLNLGIELEPIVRDLELYPPQEEAMKAGLLDSANNFVISSPTASGKTLLAELVMLKSILQDSGKCLYVVPLNALAYEKYQNFKDKYSSVATVGISTGDYESSSRYLEKYNIILLTLEKLDSLTRLKPAWLSKISVVVVDEAHVLGEEKRGPRLEGALARFMSFNPSARIIALSATMSNVEEFGNWLHASVIKSEWRPVPLKEEVFLAEDDRAILTRVIEEVKEDAQVLVFVNTKRGSASFARKAAAQLKLRNAELDKLAELVDVGVDDLAEMVRFGVAYHNSWLHPEQRRAIEDSFRNRILKVICCTPTLAMGVSLPAKMVIIRNYKFFTLGRGVEPMPVCWVKQVFGRAGRPEHDSYGLGLIVAKSEDELEAIERVYINGELERIESRFSNDTMTEQVLATIAGGAHRIDQVYEFLDCTFYAHQKGGEIGFVKAELDSILEGLTRAGFIEIDGDRIQATKFGTLSSRLYLSLNSALELREGITALSDSRASDFDLLLLLAKCEEVIPLKVKNAMEIASSFSDNHEWLYNGAHALGTAIIAHAWIDELTYPKLKELFGTYPGEVHNNIYVLGWIGYAASKMAEY
;
A
#
# COMPACT_ATOMS: atom_id res chain seq x y z
N MET A 1 16.10 21.21 -20.20
CA MET A 1 17.51 20.93 -19.78
C MET A 1 17.86 19.50 -20.15
N ARG A 2 19.05 19.20 -20.69
CA ARG A 2 19.45 17.81 -20.97
C ARG A 2 20.17 17.20 -19.78
N LEU A 3 20.06 15.89 -19.61
CA LEU A 3 20.77 15.19 -18.52
C LEU A 3 22.30 15.32 -18.65
N SER A 4 22.81 15.43 -19.88
CA SER A 4 24.23 15.74 -20.17
C SER A 4 24.74 17.04 -19.57
N ASP A 5 23.84 17.98 -19.26
CA ASP A 5 24.20 19.29 -18.71
C ASP A 5 24.48 19.21 -17.20
N LEU A 6 24.16 18.08 -16.57
CA LEU A 6 24.38 17.84 -15.14
C LEU A 6 25.74 17.18 -14.90
N ASN A 7 26.52 17.73 -13.96
CA ASN A 7 27.77 17.12 -13.53
C ASN A 7 27.51 16.00 -12.51
N LEU A 8 27.15 14.81 -13.01
CA LEU A 8 26.80 13.65 -12.16
C LEU A 8 28.02 12.86 -11.70
N GLY A 9 29.21 13.12 -12.24
CA GLY A 9 30.43 12.36 -11.91
C GLY A 9 30.41 10.90 -12.37
N ILE A 10 29.48 10.53 -13.26
CA ILE A 10 29.36 9.19 -13.86
C ILE A 10 29.17 9.26 -15.37
N GLU A 11 29.73 8.28 -16.06
CA GLU A 11 29.40 8.02 -17.46
C GLU A 11 28.03 7.34 -17.52
N LEU A 12 27.03 8.11 -17.89
CA LEU A 12 25.71 7.58 -18.26
C LEU A 12 25.76 7.01 -19.68
N GLU A 13 24.99 5.97 -19.93
CA GLU A 13 24.83 5.43 -21.28
C GLU A 13 24.33 6.53 -22.25
N PRO A 14 24.73 6.50 -23.54
CA PRO A 14 24.40 7.54 -24.51
C PRO A 14 22.91 7.87 -24.60
N ILE A 15 22.04 6.86 -24.50
CA ILE A 15 20.58 7.01 -24.56
C ILE A 15 20.06 7.81 -23.35
N VAL A 16 20.62 7.59 -22.18
CA VAL A 16 20.24 8.28 -20.93
C VAL A 16 20.81 9.70 -20.92
N ARG A 17 22.01 9.89 -21.50
CA ARG A 17 22.70 11.17 -21.61
C ARG A 17 21.93 12.21 -22.43
N ASP A 18 21.24 11.78 -23.48
CA ASP A 18 20.46 12.65 -24.37
C ASP A 18 19.01 12.88 -23.90
N LEU A 19 18.62 12.34 -22.74
CA LEU A 19 17.28 12.53 -22.19
C LEU A 19 17.01 14.00 -21.84
N GLU A 20 15.92 14.54 -22.37
CA GLU A 20 15.43 15.87 -22.01
C GLU A 20 14.57 15.81 -20.75
N LEU A 21 14.91 16.64 -19.76
CA LEU A 21 14.18 16.70 -18.51
C LEU A 21 12.82 17.37 -18.71
N TYR A 22 11.79 16.78 -18.11
CA TYR A 22 10.47 17.40 -18.03
C TYR A 22 10.49 18.67 -17.18
N PRO A 23 9.55 19.62 -17.38
CA PRO A 23 9.48 20.86 -16.61
C PRO A 23 9.61 20.70 -15.07
N PRO A 24 8.85 19.81 -14.39
CA PRO A 24 9.01 19.62 -12.95
C PRO A 24 10.38 19.07 -12.56
N GLN A 25 11.03 18.31 -13.44
CA GLN A 25 12.36 17.79 -13.20
C GLN A 25 13.40 18.90 -13.30
N GLU A 26 13.30 19.76 -14.32
CA GLU A 26 14.17 20.92 -14.49
C GLU A 26 14.01 21.93 -13.34
N GLU A 27 12.78 22.15 -12.87
CA GLU A 27 12.50 23.00 -11.71
C GLU A 27 13.18 22.48 -10.45
N ALA A 28 13.09 21.17 -10.19
CA ALA A 28 13.78 20.54 -9.06
C ALA A 28 15.31 20.69 -9.16
N MET A 29 15.88 20.51 -10.36
CA MET A 29 17.33 20.72 -10.57
C MET A 29 17.74 22.16 -10.26
N LYS A 30 17.00 23.15 -10.78
CA LYS A 30 17.26 24.58 -10.54
C LYS A 30 17.11 24.97 -9.07
N ALA A 31 16.22 24.32 -8.33
CA ALA A 31 16.06 24.51 -6.90
C ALA A 31 17.22 23.90 -6.07
N GLY A 32 18.22 23.29 -6.72
CA GLY A 32 19.38 22.72 -6.06
C GLY A 32 19.16 21.30 -5.57
N LEU A 33 18.30 20.51 -6.25
CA LEU A 33 18.09 19.10 -5.90
C LEU A 33 19.41 18.32 -5.87
N LEU A 34 20.33 18.56 -6.79
CA LEU A 34 21.64 17.92 -6.76
C LEU A 34 22.67 18.76 -6.01
N ASP A 35 22.53 20.08 -5.97
CA ASP A 35 23.58 20.98 -5.50
C ASP A 35 23.48 21.37 -4.01
N SER A 36 22.50 20.83 -3.29
CA SER A 36 22.28 21.06 -1.86
C SER A 36 22.07 19.77 -1.08
N ALA A 37 22.26 19.85 0.25
CA ALA A 37 21.90 18.79 1.18
C ALA A 37 20.43 18.88 1.66
N ASN A 38 19.64 19.83 1.14
CA ASN A 38 18.29 20.10 1.60
C ASN A 38 17.34 18.93 1.28
N ASN A 39 16.37 18.69 2.15
CA ASN A 39 15.26 17.78 1.87
C ASN A 39 14.39 18.35 0.74
N PHE A 40 13.68 17.48 0.02
CA PHE A 40 12.76 17.90 -1.06
C PHE A 40 11.41 17.20 -0.95
N VAL A 41 10.34 17.95 -1.22
CA VAL A 41 8.99 17.43 -1.45
C VAL A 41 8.59 17.78 -2.88
N ILE A 42 8.37 16.76 -3.69
CA ILE A 42 8.08 16.91 -5.12
C ILE A 42 6.65 16.40 -5.36
N SER A 43 5.72 17.34 -5.51
CA SER A 43 4.32 17.08 -5.75
C SER A 43 3.97 17.37 -7.21
N SER A 44 3.71 16.32 -7.97
CA SER A 44 3.39 16.42 -9.40
C SER A 44 2.60 15.20 -9.88
N PRO A 45 1.74 15.31 -10.93
CA PRO A 45 0.97 14.20 -11.46
C PRO A 45 1.77 12.92 -11.72
N THR A 46 1.08 11.78 -11.67
CA THR A 46 1.64 10.49 -12.11
C THR A 46 2.05 10.60 -13.59
N ALA A 47 3.17 9.97 -13.96
CA ALA A 47 3.85 10.09 -15.26
C ALA A 47 4.75 11.33 -15.50
N SER A 48 4.88 12.27 -14.57
CA SER A 48 5.83 13.40 -14.69
C SER A 48 7.31 13.05 -14.44
N GLY A 49 7.62 11.75 -14.32
CA GLY A 49 9.01 11.28 -14.20
C GLY A 49 9.68 11.53 -12.83
N LYS A 50 8.90 11.66 -11.74
CA LYS A 50 9.42 11.89 -10.38
C LYS A 50 10.50 10.88 -9.94
N THR A 51 10.37 9.61 -10.34
CA THR A 51 11.35 8.56 -9.99
C THR A 51 12.76 8.90 -10.48
N LEU A 52 12.92 9.54 -11.64
CA LEU A 52 14.24 9.93 -12.16
C LEU A 52 14.96 10.90 -11.22
N LEU A 53 14.23 11.81 -10.57
CA LEU A 53 14.80 12.76 -9.62
C LEU A 53 15.38 12.04 -8.40
N ALA A 54 14.66 11.06 -7.88
CA ALA A 54 15.14 10.20 -6.80
C ALA A 54 16.33 9.34 -7.24
N GLU A 55 16.28 8.75 -8.44
CA GLU A 55 17.40 7.98 -9.02
C GLU A 55 18.70 8.82 -9.02
N LEU A 56 18.64 10.06 -9.52
CA LEU A 56 19.80 10.95 -9.61
C LEU A 56 20.36 11.35 -8.23
N VAL A 57 19.49 11.66 -7.26
CA VAL A 57 19.92 11.99 -5.89
C VAL A 57 20.62 10.80 -5.22
N MET A 58 20.05 9.60 -5.33
CA MET A 58 20.65 8.40 -4.73
C MET A 58 21.99 8.07 -5.38
N LEU A 59 22.07 8.10 -6.71
CA LEU A 59 23.32 7.84 -7.44
C LEU A 59 24.40 8.84 -7.04
N LYS A 60 24.10 10.14 -7.00
CA LYS A 60 25.06 11.15 -6.54
C LYS A 60 25.60 10.82 -5.15
N SER A 61 24.71 10.49 -4.20
CA SER A 61 25.12 10.13 -2.83
C SER A 61 26.01 8.89 -2.78
N ILE A 62 25.72 7.86 -3.58
CA ILE A 62 26.52 6.63 -3.61
C ILE A 62 27.90 6.89 -4.22
N LEU A 63 27.96 7.63 -5.32
CA LEU A 63 29.16 7.77 -6.15
C LEU A 63 30.12 8.84 -5.64
N GLN A 64 29.60 9.88 -5.00
CA GLN A 64 30.41 11.00 -4.50
C GLN A 64 30.62 10.93 -2.97
N ASP A 65 29.61 10.47 -2.23
CA ASP A 65 29.63 10.49 -0.75
C ASP A 65 29.78 9.09 -0.13
N SER A 66 29.93 8.04 -0.94
CA SER A 66 29.91 6.63 -0.49
C SER A 66 28.68 6.28 0.37
N GLY A 67 27.56 6.94 0.05
CA GLY A 67 26.30 6.86 0.78
C GLY A 67 25.56 5.53 0.63
N LYS A 68 24.51 5.37 1.43
CA LYS A 68 23.56 4.26 1.37
C LYS A 68 22.15 4.82 1.36
N CYS A 69 21.31 4.30 0.48
CA CYS A 69 20.01 4.89 0.19
C CYS A 69 18.88 3.91 0.46
N LEU A 70 17.78 4.41 1.02
CA LEU A 70 16.50 3.71 1.08
C LEU A 70 15.56 4.27 0.01
N TYR A 71 14.83 3.39 -0.67
CA TYR A 71 13.72 3.75 -1.54
C TYR A 71 12.46 3.05 -1.04
N VAL A 72 11.53 3.83 -0.49
CA VAL A 72 10.36 3.34 0.21
C VAL A 72 9.12 3.50 -0.67
N VAL A 73 8.33 2.44 -0.79
CA VAL A 73 7.11 2.41 -1.61
C VAL A 73 5.92 1.85 -0.83
N PRO A 74 4.67 2.15 -1.22
CA PRO A 74 3.49 1.71 -0.48
C PRO A 74 3.11 0.24 -0.68
N LEU A 75 3.69 -0.47 -1.65
CA LEU A 75 3.25 -1.82 -2.02
C LEU A 75 4.40 -2.74 -2.41
N ASN A 76 4.27 -4.03 -2.05
CA ASN A 76 5.22 -5.08 -2.44
C ASN A 76 5.39 -5.17 -3.96
N ALA A 77 4.31 -5.01 -4.73
CA ALA A 77 4.36 -5.06 -6.19
C ALA A 77 5.22 -3.92 -6.76
N LEU A 78 5.04 -2.69 -6.26
CA LEU A 78 5.86 -1.53 -6.64
C LEU A 78 7.32 -1.72 -6.21
N ALA A 79 7.56 -2.32 -5.04
CA ALA A 79 8.92 -2.56 -4.56
C ALA A 79 9.66 -3.50 -5.50
N TYR A 80 9.00 -4.57 -5.94
CA TYR A 80 9.55 -5.52 -6.90
C TYR A 80 9.78 -4.88 -8.28
N GLU A 81 8.81 -4.10 -8.77
CA GLU A 81 8.93 -3.37 -10.06
C GLU A 81 10.16 -2.46 -10.06
N LYS A 82 10.29 -1.61 -9.04
CA LYS A 82 11.43 -0.68 -8.90
C LYS A 82 12.74 -1.44 -8.68
N TYR A 83 12.71 -2.58 -7.98
CA TYR A 83 13.91 -3.38 -7.72
C TYR A 83 14.48 -3.94 -9.02
N GLN A 84 13.64 -4.53 -9.87
CA GLN A 84 14.09 -5.03 -11.17
C GLN A 84 14.64 -3.88 -12.02
N ASN A 85 13.90 -2.76 -12.10
CA ASN A 85 14.33 -1.59 -12.86
C ASN A 85 15.71 -1.05 -12.41
N PHE A 86 15.90 -0.85 -11.11
CA PHE A 86 17.16 -0.33 -10.57
C PHE A 86 18.30 -1.33 -10.69
N LYS A 87 18.01 -2.62 -10.52
CA LYS A 87 19.01 -3.67 -10.70
C LYS A 87 19.50 -3.73 -12.14
N ASP A 88 18.58 -3.67 -13.11
CA ASP A 88 18.92 -3.71 -14.52
C ASP A 88 19.71 -2.46 -14.94
N LYS A 89 19.32 -1.27 -14.47
CA LYS A 89 19.98 0.00 -14.81
C LYS A 89 21.32 0.24 -14.11
N TYR A 90 21.46 -0.16 -12.85
CA TYR A 90 22.56 0.32 -11.98
C TYR A 90 23.49 -0.76 -11.44
N SER A 91 23.32 -2.02 -11.84
CA SER A 91 24.16 -3.12 -11.34
C SER A 91 25.66 -2.96 -11.59
N SER A 92 26.07 -2.11 -12.54
CA SER A 92 27.47 -1.78 -12.80
C SER A 92 28.08 -0.78 -11.80
N VAL A 93 27.26 0.02 -11.11
CA VAL A 93 27.70 1.14 -10.26
C VAL A 93 27.21 1.05 -8.81
N ALA A 94 26.14 0.30 -8.56
CA ALA A 94 25.54 0.16 -7.23
C ALA A 94 24.97 -1.25 -7.02
N THR A 95 25.11 -1.75 -5.80
CA THR A 95 24.44 -2.98 -5.39
C THR A 95 23.01 -2.68 -4.92
N VAL A 96 22.04 -3.41 -5.45
CA VAL A 96 20.60 -3.18 -5.20
C VAL A 96 19.99 -4.36 -4.45
N GLY A 97 19.33 -4.08 -3.33
CA GLY A 97 18.60 -5.05 -2.50
C GLY A 97 17.12 -4.69 -2.37
N ILE A 98 16.30 -5.67 -2.00
CA ILE A 98 14.87 -5.49 -1.71
C ILE A 98 14.53 -6.20 -0.39
N SER A 99 13.62 -5.61 0.39
CA SER A 99 13.04 -6.27 1.55
C SER A 99 11.55 -5.92 1.68
N THR A 100 10.70 -6.94 1.58
CA THR A 100 9.24 -6.83 1.65
C THR A 100 8.68 -7.93 2.54
N GLY A 101 8.05 -7.59 3.66
CA GLY A 101 7.20 -8.52 4.42
C GLY A 101 7.86 -9.41 5.48
N ASP A 102 9.18 -9.62 5.48
CA ASP A 102 9.84 -10.36 6.56
C ASP A 102 10.26 -9.38 7.67
N TYR A 103 9.40 -9.18 8.67
CA TYR A 103 9.56 -8.13 9.69
C TYR A 103 10.58 -8.45 10.79
N GLU A 104 10.91 -9.72 11.02
CA GLU A 104 11.75 -10.15 12.13
C GLU A 104 13.16 -10.62 11.70
N SER A 105 13.32 -11.11 10.46
CA SER A 105 14.62 -11.61 10.00
C SER A 105 15.74 -10.59 10.18
N SER A 106 16.93 -11.10 10.50
CA SER A 106 18.13 -10.29 10.59
C SER A 106 18.30 -9.51 9.30
N SER A 107 18.08 -8.20 9.34
CA SER A 107 18.28 -7.30 8.22
C SER A 107 19.76 -7.05 7.91
N ARG A 108 20.67 -7.79 8.56
CA ARG A 108 22.13 -7.67 8.36
C ARG A 108 22.55 -7.95 6.93
N TYR A 109 21.83 -8.83 6.22
CA TYR A 109 22.08 -9.06 4.79
C TYR A 109 21.85 -7.81 3.93
N LEU A 110 21.12 -6.81 4.43
CA LEU A 110 20.88 -5.56 3.71
C LEU A 110 22.06 -4.60 3.78
N GLU A 111 22.95 -4.75 4.77
CA GLU A 111 24.10 -3.84 4.98
C GLU A 111 25.04 -3.79 3.77
N LYS A 112 25.12 -4.89 3.01
CA LYS A 112 25.97 -5.01 1.82
C LYS A 112 25.46 -4.24 0.59
N TYR A 113 24.21 -3.79 0.59
CA TYR A 113 23.61 -3.09 -0.55
C TYR A 113 23.78 -1.58 -0.44
N ASN A 114 23.96 -0.90 -1.59
CA ASN A 114 23.99 0.56 -1.68
C ASN A 114 22.59 1.16 -1.74
N ILE A 115 21.69 0.53 -2.52
CA ILE A 115 20.28 0.93 -2.65
C ILE A 115 19.41 -0.20 -2.08
N ILE A 116 18.53 0.14 -1.15
CA ILE A 116 17.61 -0.82 -0.53
C ILE A 116 16.17 -0.39 -0.77
N LEU A 117 15.43 -1.22 -1.50
CA LEU A 117 14.02 -1.01 -1.75
C LEU A 117 13.17 -1.66 -0.66
N LEU A 118 12.26 -0.90 -0.07
CA LEU A 118 11.46 -1.30 1.08
C LEU A 118 10.00 -0.95 0.87
N THR A 119 9.10 -1.72 1.49
CA THR A 119 7.75 -1.21 1.74
C THR A 119 7.71 -0.28 2.95
N LEU A 120 6.64 0.50 3.08
CA LEU A 120 6.37 1.34 4.25
C LEU A 120 6.40 0.51 5.55
N GLU A 121 5.74 -0.66 5.55
CA GLU A 121 5.71 -1.56 6.71
C GLU A 121 7.11 -2.09 7.04
N LYS A 122 7.95 -2.32 6.02
CA LYS A 122 9.33 -2.76 6.27
C LYS A 122 10.22 -1.62 6.78
N LEU A 123 10.04 -0.39 6.30
CA LEU A 123 10.69 0.79 6.89
C LEU A 123 10.32 0.91 8.37
N ASP A 124 9.02 0.83 8.69
CA ASP A 124 8.54 0.88 10.07
C ASP A 124 9.22 -0.19 10.93
N SER A 125 9.15 -1.47 10.53
CA SER A 125 9.86 -2.58 11.19
C SER A 125 11.36 -2.31 11.41
N LEU A 126 12.07 -1.76 10.43
CA LEU A 126 13.49 -1.44 10.56
C LEU A 126 13.75 -0.31 11.57
N THR A 127 12.90 0.72 11.60
CA THR A 127 13.01 1.83 12.56
C THR A 127 12.67 1.42 14.00
N ARG A 128 11.89 0.33 14.18
CA ARG A 128 11.68 -0.33 15.48
C ARG A 128 12.90 -1.11 15.92
N LEU A 129 13.51 -1.87 15.02
CA LEU A 129 14.68 -2.71 15.32
C LEU A 129 16.00 -1.94 15.42
N LYS A 130 16.08 -0.76 14.78
CA LYS A 130 17.26 0.12 14.69
C LYS A 130 18.58 -0.63 14.44
N PRO A 131 18.69 -1.45 13.37
CA PRO A 131 19.94 -2.13 13.07
C PRO A 131 21.05 -1.11 12.81
N ALA A 132 22.28 -1.41 13.23
CA ALA A 132 23.40 -0.45 13.21
C ALA A 132 23.73 0.16 11.83
N TRP A 133 23.34 -0.49 10.73
CA TRP A 133 23.54 0.06 9.39
C TRP A 133 22.51 1.14 9.02
N LEU A 134 21.37 1.21 9.71
CA LEU A 134 20.28 2.15 9.39
C LEU A 134 20.67 3.60 9.69
N SER A 135 21.52 3.84 10.70
CA SER A 135 22.10 5.17 10.97
C SER A 135 23.15 5.59 9.94
N LYS A 136 23.60 4.69 9.06
CA LYS A 136 24.52 4.99 7.95
C LYS A 136 23.79 5.37 6.65
N ILE A 137 22.46 5.46 6.67
CA ILE A 137 21.68 5.89 5.52
C ILE A 137 21.88 7.39 5.30
N SER A 138 22.24 7.77 4.08
CA SER A 138 22.46 9.15 3.66
C SER A 138 21.24 9.76 2.98
N VAL A 139 20.44 8.94 2.28
CA VAL A 139 19.24 9.38 1.57
C VAL A 139 18.08 8.42 1.82
N VAL A 140 16.90 8.95 2.13
CA VAL A 140 15.63 8.23 2.15
C VAL A 140 14.70 8.84 1.11
N VAL A 141 14.33 8.05 0.11
CA VAL A 141 13.28 8.39 -0.84
C VAL A 141 11.97 7.79 -0.33
N VAL A 142 10.93 8.61 -0.21
CA VAL A 142 9.57 8.19 0.12
C VAL A 142 8.70 8.40 -1.12
N ASP A 143 8.40 7.33 -1.83
CA ASP A 143 7.50 7.36 -2.98
C ASP A 143 6.05 7.29 -2.52
N GLU A 144 5.16 7.99 -3.23
CA GLU A 144 3.75 8.18 -2.87
C GLU A 144 3.56 8.73 -1.44
N ALA A 145 4.31 9.76 -1.06
CA ALA A 145 4.29 10.35 0.28
C ALA A 145 2.90 10.82 0.76
N HIS A 146 1.96 11.08 -0.15
CA HIS A 146 0.56 11.36 0.21
C HIS A 146 -0.16 10.20 0.93
N VAL A 147 0.39 8.98 0.88
CA VAL A 147 -0.10 7.83 1.67
C VAL A 147 -0.10 8.15 3.17
N LEU A 148 0.63 9.18 3.62
CA LEU A 148 0.53 9.72 4.97
C LEU A 148 -0.93 10.08 5.36
N GLY A 149 -1.75 10.54 4.41
CA GLY A 149 -3.15 10.87 4.65
C GLY A 149 -4.11 9.67 4.72
N GLU A 150 -3.64 8.44 4.50
CA GLU A 150 -4.45 7.23 4.55
C GLU A 150 -4.64 6.71 5.98
N GLU A 151 -5.87 6.35 6.33
CA GLU A 151 -6.25 5.93 7.69
C GLU A 151 -5.46 4.73 8.23
N LYS A 152 -5.14 3.75 7.36
CA LYS A 152 -4.45 2.52 7.78
C LYS A 152 -2.93 2.59 7.71
N ARG A 153 -2.39 3.26 6.69
CA ARG A 153 -0.95 3.27 6.38
C ARG A 153 -0.26 4.55 6.78
N GLY A 154 -1.00 5.65 6.84
CA GLY A 154 -0.50 6.95 7.25
C GLY A 154 0.22 6.92 8.59
N PRO A 155 -0.39 6.37 9.66
CA PRO A 155 0.25 6.25 10.96
C PRO A 155 1.59 5.51 10.94
N ARG A 156 1.70 4.46 10.12
CA ARG A 156 2.92 3.65 10.00
C ARG A 156 4.04 4.42 9.31
N LEU A 157 3.71 5.08 8.19
CA LEU A 157 4.68 5.92 7.48
C LEU A 157 5.14 7.09 8.36
N GLU A 158 4.20 7.80 8.97
CA GLU A 158 4.48 8.95 9.83
C GLU A 158 5.36 8.54 11.02
N GLY A 159 4.98 7.50 11.76
CA GLY A 159 5.76 7.01 12.90
C GLY A 159 7.15 6.50 12.49
N ALA A 160 7.28 5.83 11.35
CA ALA A 160 8.57 5.38 10.84
C ALA A 160 9.49 6.55 10.47
N LEU A 161 8.98 7.57 9.76
CA LEU A 161 9.74 8.76 9.41
C LEU A 161 10.11 9.57 10.64
N ALA A 162 9.19 9.78 11.58
CA ALA A 162 9.48 10.50 12.83
C ALA A 162 10.58 9.82 13.64
N ARG A 163 10.53 8.48 13.81
CA ARG A 163 11.63 7.72 14.42
C ARG A 163 12.94 7.87 13.66
N PHE A 164 12.90 7.73 12.33
CA PHE A 164 14.08 7.83 11.49
C PHE A 164 14.76 9.21 11.59
N MET A 165 13.98 10.29 11.49
CA MET A 165 14.45 11.67 11.66
C MET A 165 15.04 11.90 13.05
N SER A 166 14.42 11.33 14.09
CA SER A 166 14.91 11.44 15.47
C SER A 166 16.30 10.82 15.67
N PHE A 167 16.58 9.61 15.14
CA PHE A 167 17.88 8.97 15.35
C PHE A 167 18.92 9.22 14.23
N ASN A 168 18.52 9.69 13.06
CA ASN A 168 19.41 10.02 11.94
C ASN A 168 19.02 11.36 11.27
N PRO A 169 19.20 12.49 11.99
CA PRO A 169 18.78 13.81 11.51
C PRO A 169 19.62 14.33 10.32
N SER A 170 20.79 13.72 10.05
CA SER A 170 21.65 14.09 8.92
C SER A 170 21.22 13.48 7.59
N ALA A 171 20.35 12.47 7.61
CA ALA A 171 19.89 11.82 6.39
C ALA A 171 18.95 12.73 5.60
N ARG A 172 19.19 12.80 4.29
CA ARG A 172 18.38 13.60 3.38
C ARG A 172 17.09 12.87 3.01
N ILE A 173 15.95 13.54 3.10
CA ILE A 173 14.63 13.01 2.74
C ILE A 173 14.16 13.60 1.41
N ILE A 174 13.80 12.71 0.47
CA ILE A 174 13.20 13.06 -0.81
C ILE A 174 11.81 12.44 -0.86
N ALA A 175 10.77 13.24 -0.64
CA ALA A 175 9.39 12.80 -0.73
C ALA A 175 8.85 13.05 -2.14
N LEU A 176 8.40 11.99 -2.80
CA LEU A 176 7.73 12.04 -4.10
C LEU A 176 6.24 11.81 -3.88
N SER A 177 5.39 12.62 -4.49
CA SER A 177 3.95 12.43 -4.36
C SER A 177 3.21 12.85 -5.62
N ALA A 178 2.03 12.26 -5.83
CA ALA A 178 0.96 12.91 -6.58
C ALA A 178 0.66 14.33 -6.05
N THR A 179 -0.18 15.06 -6.76
CA THR A 179 -0.63 16.41 -6.39
C THR A 179 -1.21 16.44 -4.98
N MET A 180 -0.73 17.37 -4.14
CA MET A 180 -1.15 17.58 -2.76
C MET A 180 -1.66 19.02 -2.60
N SER A 181 -2.74 19.22 -1.85
CA SER A 181 -3.29 20.55 -1.57
C SER A 181 -2.39 21.34 -0.63
N ASN A 182 -1.94 20.74 0.48
CA ASN A 182 -1.09 21.33 1.52
C ASN A 182 0.39 20.90 1.43
N VAL A 183 0.96 20.87 0.22
CA VAL A 183 2.36 20.47 0.01
C VAL A 183 3.35 21.34 0.81
N GLU A 184 3.06 22.62 0.99
CA GLU A 184 3.91 23.54 1.77
C GLU A 184 3.99 23.16 3.25
N GLU A 185 2.87 22.72 3.84
CA GLU A 185 2.84 22.23 5.21
C GLU A 185 3.68 20.95 5.36
N PHE A 186 3.57 20.04 4.40
CA PHE A 186 4.39 18.83 4.36
C PHE A 186 5.88 19.15 4.20
N GLY A 187 6.19 20.15 3.36
CA GLY A 187 7.54 20.69 3.19
C GLY A 187 8.11 21.28 4.48
N ASN A 188 7.32 22.07 5.20
CA ASN A 188 7.72 22.65 6.48
C ASN A 188 8.01 21.58 7.54
N TRP A 189 7.19 20.54 7.64
CA TRP A 189 7.42 19.41 8.53
C TRP A 189 8.74 18.70 8.25
N LEU A 190 9.06 18.45 6.98
CA LEU A 190 10.31 17.79 6.59
C LEU A 190 11.51 18.75 6.44
N HIS A 191 11.33 20.05 6.73
CA HIS A 191 12.33 21.10 6.46
C HIS A 191 12.86 21.03 5.01
N ALA A 192 11.93 20.90 4.06
CA ALA A 192 12.21 20.57 2.68
C ALA A 192 11.87 21.72 1.72
N SER A 193 12.64 21.82 0.63
CA SER A 193 12.26 22.62 -0.53
C SER A 193 11.11 21.96 -1.28
N VAL A 194 10.10 22.75 -1.65
CA VAL A 194 8.88 22.26 -2.30
C VAL A 194 8.93 22.52 -3.79
N ILE A 195 8.63 21.49 -4.58
CA ILE A 195 8.40 21.57 -6.02
C ILE A 195 6.97 21.14 -6.29
N LYS A 196 6.15 22.06 -6.79
CA LYS A 196 4.74 21.80 -7.11
C LYS A 196 4.50 22.04 -8.59
N SER A 197 4.01 21.03 -9.30
CA SER A 197 3.75 21.15 -10.74
C SER A 197 2.57 20.31 -11.18
N GLU A 198 1.66 20.91 -11.94
CA GLU A 198 0.53 20.22 -12.59
C GLU A 198 0.87 19.68 -13.99
N TRP A 199 2.14 19.78 -14.40
CA TRP A 199 2.57 19.36 -15.73
C TRP A 199 2.48 17.84 -15.89
N ARG A 200 2.02 17.40 -17.07
CA ARG A 200 1.95 15.99 -17.47
C ARG A 200 2.34 15.81 -18.95
N PRO A 201 2.98 14.68 -19.31
CA PRO A 201 3.48 14.46 -20.68
C PRO A 201 2.36 14.31 -21.72
N VAL A 202 1.25 13.69 -21.34
CA VAL A 202 0.08 13.51 -22.21
C VAL A 202 -1.09 14.26 -21.58
N PRO A 203 -1.70 15.28 -22.20
CA PRO A 203 -2.81 16.03 -21.61
C PRO A 203 -3.98 15.15 -21.11
N LEU A 204 -4.64 15.57 -20.03
CA LEU A 204 -5.84 14.91 -19.50
C LEU A 204 -7.10 15.64 -19.96
N LYS A 205 -8.11 14.90 -20.38
CA LYS A 205 -9.48 15.38 -20.42
C LYS A 205 -10.28 14.66 -19.35
N GLU A 206 -10.91 15.42 -18.48
CA GLU A 206 -11.80 14.90 -17.45
C GLU A 206 -13.24 15.25 -17.83
N GLU A 207 -14.12 14.25 -17.86
CA GLU A 207 -15.51 14.44 -18.24
C GLU A 207 -16.45 13.65 -17.31
N VAL A 208 -17.64 14.20 -17.08
CA VAL A 208 -18.72 13.48 -16.41
C VAL A 208 -19.61 12.85 -17.47
N PHE A 209 -19.78 11.53 -17.39
CA PHE A 209 -20.53 10.76 -18.38
C PHE A 209 -21.90 10.39 -17.81
N LEU A 210 -22.97 10.98 -18.36
CA LEU A 210 -24.33 10.64 -18.00
C LEU A 210 -24.72 9.28 -18.60
N ALA A 211 -24.92 8.29 -17.73
CA ALA A 211 -25.36 6.95 -18.13
C ALA A 211 -26.28 6.34 -17.06
N GLU A 212 -27.53 6.09 -17.45
CA GLU A 212 -28.54 5.47 -16.58
C GLU A 212 -28.26 3.98 -16.32
N ASP A 213 -27.64 3.30 -17.29
CA ASP A 213 -27.36 1.86 -17.24
C ASP A 213 -25.96 1.49 -17.77
N ASP A 214 -25.61 0.21 -17.60
CA ASP A 214 -24.33 -0.32 -18.09
C ASP A 214 -24.24 -0.33 -19.62
N ARG A 215 -25.35 -0.25 -20.36
CA ARG A 215 -25.35 -0.37 -21.84
C ARG A 215 -24.63 0.81 -22.45
N ALA A 216 -24.93 2.04 -22.02
CA ALA A 216 -24.26 3.24 -22.51
C ALA A 216 -22.75 3.22 -22.22
N ILE A 217 -22.38 2.79 -21.00
CA ILE A 217 -20.98 2.66 -20.59
C ILE A 217 -20.25 1.61 -21.44
N LEU A 218 -20.88 0.46 -21.67
CA LEU A 218 -20.31 -0.62 -22.49
C LEU A 218 -20.12 -0.18 -23.94
N THR A 219 -21.09 0.52 -24.53
CA THR A 219 -20.96 1.08 -25.88
C THR A 219 -19.72 1.96 -25.97
N ARG A 220 -19.54 2.89 -25.01
CA ARG A 220 -18.37 3.77 -24.98
C ARG A 220 -17.06 2.99 -24.86
N VAL A 221 -17.00 1.99 -23.97
CA VAL A 221 -15.82 1.13 -23.81
C VAL A 221 -15.47 0.43 -25.11
N ILE A 222 -16.47 -0.14 -25.79
CA ILE A 222 -16.25 -0.94 -27.01
C ILE A 222 -15.82 -0.06 -28.19
N GLU A 223 -16.38 1.14 -28.32
CA GLU A 223 -15.97 2.11 -29.35
C GLU A 223 -14.50 2.49 -29.22
N GLU A 224 -14.04 2.79 -28.00
CA GLU A 224 -12.63 3.09 -27.74
C GLU A 224 -11.74 1.88 -28.08
N VAL A 225 -12.13 0.66 -27.67
CA VAL A 225 -11.34 -0.54 -27.97
C VAL A 225 -11.27 -0.83 -29.48
N LYS A 226 -12.31 -0.49 -30.25
CA LYS A 226 -12.27 -0.60 -31.72
C LYS A 226 -11.23 0.32 -32.37
N GLU A 227 -10.92 1.45 -31.73
CA GLU A 227 -9.83 2.36 -32.10
C GLU A 227 -8.47 1.93 -31.50
N ASP A 228 -8.31 0.65 -31.18
CA ASP A 228 -7.11 0.05 -30.54
C ASP A 228 -6.73 0.69 -29.19
N ALA A 229 -7.71 1.29 -28.50
CA ALA A 229 -7.51 1.80 -27.15
C ALA A 229 -7.48 0.67 -26.11
N GLN A 230 -6.82 0.97 -24.99
CA GLN A 230 -6.95 0.19 -23.77
C GLN A 230 -7.74 0.97 -22.74
N VAL A 231 -8.57 0.25 -21.97
CA VAL A 231 -9.54 0.84 -21.05
C VAL A 231 -9.45 0.22 -19.67
N LEU A 232 -9.41 1.08 -18.65
CA LEU A 232 -9.61 0.67 -17.25
C LEU A 232 -11.01 1.06 -16.79
N VAL A 233 -11.76 0.14 -16.21
CA VAL A 233 -13.09 0.38 -15.66
C VAL A 233 -13.09 0.10 -14.16
N PHE A 234 -13.14 1.16 -13.37
CA PHE A 234 -13.20 1.10 -11.92
C PHE A 234 -14.64 0.91 -11.43
N VAL A 235 -14.81 -0.10 -10.59
CA VAL A 235 -16.08 -0.47 -9.95
C VAL A 235 -15.85 -0.76 -8.47
N ASN A 236 -16.90 -0.76 -7.67
CA ASN A 236 -16.74 -0.66 -6.20
C ASN A 236 -16.66 -2.03 -5.52
N THR A 237 -17.12 -3.08 -6.22
CA THR A 237 -17.23 -4.41 -5.64
C THR A 237 -16.58 -5.45 -6.53
N LYS A 238 -16.00 -6.49 -5.90
CA LYS A 238 -15.37 -7.62 -6.60
C LYS A 238 -16.37 -8.31 -7.53
N ARG A 239 -17.60 -8.56 -7.05
CA ARG A 239 -18.75 -9.05 -7.85
C ARG A 239 -19.07 -8.14 -9.04
N GLY A 240 -19.10 -6.83 -8.81
CA GLY A 240 -19.36 -5.83 -9.85
C GLY A 240 -18.31 -5.86 -10.95
N SER A 241 -17.03 -6.05 -10.59
CA SER A 241 -15.94 -6.11 -11.57
C SER A 241 -16.05 -7.33 -12.47
N ALA A 242 -16.30 -8.51 -11.91
CA ALA A 242 -16.52 -9.73 -12.68
C ALA A 242 -17.79 -9.65 -13.54
N SER A 243 -18.87 -9.07 -12.99
CA SER A 243 -20.13 -8.87 -13.72
C SER A 243 -19.97 -7.94 -14.93
N PHE A 244 -19.32 -6.79 -14.74
CA PHE A 244 -19.09 -5.84 -15.83
C PHE A 244 -18.12 -6.41 -16.87
N ALA A 245 -17.04 -7.07 -16.44
CA ALA A 245 -16.11 -7.76 -17.33
C ALA A 245 -16.82 -8.80 -18.21
N ARG A 246 -17.71 -9.61 -17.64
CA ARG A 246 -18.52 -10.58 -18.39
C ARG A 246 -19.37 -9.92 -19.48
N LYS A 247 -20.03 -8.81 -19.15
CA LYS A 247 -20.85 -8.05 -20.12
C LYS A 247 -20.00 -7.47 -21.24
N ALA A 248 -18.82 -6.94 -20.93
CA ALA A 248 -17.88 -6.41 -21.92
C ALA A 248 -17.32 -7.53 -22.82
N ALA A 249 -16.89 -8.65 -22.24
CA ALA A 249 -16.39 -9.82 -22.97
C ALA A 249 -17.42 -10.36 -23.97
N ALA A 250 -18.69 -10.45 -23.54
CA ALA A 250 -19.79 -10.94 -24.37
C ALA A 250 -20.06 -10.09 -25.61
N GLN A 251 -19.70 -8.80 -25.60
CA GLN A 251 -19.86 -7.91 -26.75
C GLN A 251 -18.59 -7.77 -27.58
N LEU A 252 -17.43 -7.71 -26.92
CA LEU A 252 -16.15 -7.42 -27.56
C LEU A 252 -15.65 -8.60 -28.39
N LYS A 253 -15.73 -9.82 -27.83
CA LYS A 253 -15.40 -11.09 -28.51
C LYS A 253 -14.07 -11.11 -29.28
N LEU A 254 -13.01 -10.44 -28.80
CA LEU A 254 -11.68 -10.55 -29.43
C LEU A 254 -11.19 -11.99 -29.38
N ARG A 255 -10.33 -12.40 -30.33
CA ARG A 255 -9.71 -13.73 -30.33
C ARG A 255 -8.34 -13.64 -30.98
N ASN A 256 -7.30 -14.09 -30.26
CA ASN A 256 -5.97 -14.30 -30.81
C ASN A 256 -5.20 -15.32 -29.95
N ALA A 257 -4.07 -15.82 -30.49
CA ALA A 257 -3.26 -16.85 -29.83
C ALA A 257 -2.63 -16.39 -28.50
N GLU A 258 -2.32 -15.11 -28.36
CA GLU A 258 -1.75 -14.55 -27.12
C GLU A 258 -2.78 -14.51 -25.99
N LEU A 259 -4.04 -14.20 -26.30
CA LEU A 259 -5.17 -14.26 -25.37
C LEU A 259 -5.49 -15.70 -24.97
N ASP A 260 -5.40 -16.66 -25.89
CA ASP A 260 -5.58 -18.07 -25.57
C ASP A 260 -4.49 -18.56 -24.61
N LYS A 261 -3.22 -18.19 -24.84
CA LYS A 261 -2.11 -18.50 -23.93
C LYS A 261 -2.29 -17.85 -22.55
N LEU A 262 -2.75 -16.59 -22.51
CA LEU A 262 -3.04 -15.92 -21.25
C LEU A 262 -4.19 -16.58 -20.50
N ALA A 263 -5.23 -17.02 -21.22
CA ALA A 263 -6.36 -17.70 -20.61
C ALA A 263 -5.93 -19.00 -19.91
N GLU A 264 -4.98 -19.75 -20.48
CA GLU A 264 -4.38 -20.92 -19.82
C GLU A 264 -3.61 -20.54 -18.56
N LEU A 265 -2.86 -19.44 -18.58
CA LEU A 265 -2.09 -18.97 -17.41
C LEU A 265 -2.97 -18.52 -16.25
N VAL A 266 -4.17 -18.00 -16.53
CA VAL A 266 -5.09 -17.51 -15.49
C VAL A 266 -6.13 -18.55 -15.09
N ASP A 267 -6.17 -19.72 -15.73
CA ASP A 267 -7.15 -20.76 -15.40
C ASP A 267 -6.69 -21.56 -14.17
N VAL A 268 -7.36 -21.30 -13.04
CA VAL A 268 -7.18 -22.03 -11.79
C VAL A 268 -8.38 -22.89 -11.44
N GLY A 269 -9.28 -23.13 -12.41
CA GLY A 269 -10.53 -23.87 -12.21
C GLY A 269 -11.57 -23.15 -11.36
N VAL A 270 -11.52 -21.81 -11.29
CA VAL A 270 -12.45 -20.98 -10.53
C VAL A 270 -13.05 -19.89 -11.41
N ASP A 271 -14.39 -19.87 -11.47
CA ASP A 271 -15.18 -18.92 -12.27
C ASP A 271 -14.79 -18.90 -13.77
N ASP A 272 -15.27 -17.91 -14.52
CA ASP A 272 -15.16 -17.80 -15.97
C ASP A 272 -14.10 -16.77 -16.43
N LEU A 273 -13.07 -16.51 -15.60
CA LEU A 273 -12.02 -15.54 -15.91
C LEU A 273 -11.28 -15.88 -17.21
N ALA A 274 -10.90 -17.15 -17.39
CA ALA A 274 -10.17 -17.60 -18.57
C ALA A 274 -10.99 -17.37 -19.87
N GLU A 275 -12.31 -17.54 -19.80
CA GLU A 275 -13.21 -17.27 -20.93
C GLU A 275 -13.30 -15.76 -21.25
N MET A 276 -13.40 -14.90 -20.24
CA MET A 276 -13.38 -13.45 -20.45
C MET A 276 -12.06 -12.99 -21.06
N VAL A 277 -10.94 -13.51 -20.54
CA VAL A 277 -9.59 -13.19 -21.01
C VAL A 277 -9.41 -13.56 -22.47
N ARG A 278 -9.92 -14.74 -22.85
CA ARG A 278 -10.02 -15.20 -24.23
C ARG A 278 -10.70 -14.18 -25.16
N PHE A 279 -11.59 -13.35 -24.62
CA PHE A 279 -12.29 -12.27 -25.34
C PHE A 279 -11.66 -10.87 -25.19
N GLY A 280 -10.45 -10.77 -24.63
CA GLY A 280 -9.70 -9.52 -24.48
C GLY A 280 -10.07 -8.68 -23.26
N VAL A 281 -10.83 -9.26 -22.32
CA VAL A 281 -11.33 -8.57 -21.11
C VAL A 281 -10.97 -9.36 -19.86
N ALA A 282 -10.51 -8.70 -18.80
CA ALA A 282 -10.34 -9.34 -17.49
C ALA A 282 -10.96 -8.51 -16.39
N TYR A 283 -11.31 -9.14 -15.27
CA TYR A 283 -11.50 -8.41 -14.02
C TYR A 283 -10.22 -8.46 -13.18
N HIS A 284 -9.99 -7.46 -12.33
CA HIS A 284 -8.82 -7.39 -11.45
C HIS A 284 -9.22 -6.94 -10.05
N ASN A 285 -9.15 -7.86 -9.09
CA ASN A 285 -9.44 -7.59 -7.68
C ASN A 285 -8.80 -8.67 -6.79
N SER A 286 -8.99 -8.59 -5.47
CA SER A 286 -8.38 -9.51 -4.49
C SER A 286 -8.95 -10.94 -4.46
N TRP A 287 -9.92 -11.29 -5.32
CA TRP A 287 -10.29 -12.69 -5.57
C TRP A 287 -9.24 -13.46 -6.37
N LEU A 288 -8.45 -12.75 -7.16
CA LEU A 288 -7.43 -13.37 -8.00
C LEU A 288 -6.17 -13.69 -7.21
N HIS A 289 -5.61 -14.87 -7.48
CA HIS A 289 -4.28 -15.25 -7.01
C HIS A 289 -3.24 -14.20 -7.48
N PRO A 290 -2.18 -13.91 -6.70
CA PRO A 290 -1.14 -12.96 -7.11
C PRO A 290 -0.56 -13.23 -8.51
N GLU A 291 -0.41 -14.49 -8.89
CA GLU A 291 0.10 -14.88 -10.21
C GLU A 291 -0.88 -14.55 -11.34
N GLN A 292 -2.18 -14.77 -11.14
CA GLN A 292 -3.22 -14.37 -12.11
C GLN A 292 -3.23 -12.85 -12.30
N ARG A 293 -3.11 -12.08 -11.20
CA ARG A 293 -3.03 -10.61 -11.25
C ARG A 293 -1.82 -10.15 -12.05
N ARG A 294 -0.63 -10.73 -11.78
CA ARG A 294 0.60 -10.43 -12.52
C ARG A 294 0.45 -10.72 -14.02
N ALA A 295 -0.09 -11.89 -14.38
CA ALA A 295 -0.31 -12.25 -15.78
C ALA A 295 -1.25 -11.27 -16.52
N ILE A 296 -2.33 -10.83 -15.85
CA ILE A 296 -3.26 -9.82 -16.38
C ILE A 296 -2.57 -8.46 -16.53
N GLU A 297 -1.83 -8.02 -15.52
CA GLU A 297 -1.08 -6.75 -15.52
C GLU A 297 -0.04 -6.72 -16.65
N ASP A 298 0.74 -7.79 -16.81
CA ASP A 298 1.77 -7.91 -17.84
C ASP A 298 1.17 -7.95 -19.25
N SER A 299 0.08 -8.70 -19.44
CA SER A 299 -0.64 -8.74 -20.71
C SER A 299 -1.24 -7.38 -21.10
N PHE A 300 -1.78 -6.65 -20.13
CA PHE A 300 -2.28 -5.30 -20.36
C PHE A 300 -1.13 -4.35 -20.71
N ARG A 301 0.01 -4.41 -20.01
CA ARG A 301 1.19 -3.60 -20.36
C ARG A 301 1.67 -3.88 -21.79
N ASN A 302 1.60 -5.14 -22.22
CA ASN A 302 1.98 -5.59 -23.56
C ASN A 302 0.88 -5.38 -24.62
N ARG A 303 -0.21 -4.67 -24.30
CA ARG A 303 -1.33 -4.34 -25.20
C ARG A 303 -2.11 -5.54 -25.77
N ILE A 304 -1.87 -6.75 -25.23
CA ILE A 304 -2.58 -7.97 -25.59
C ILE A 304 -4.00 -7.90 -25.04
N LEU A 305 -4.14 -7.59 -23.75
CA LEU A 305 -5.44 -7.36 -23.09
C LEU A 305 -5.91 -5.91 -23.31
N LYS A 306 -7.19 -5.73 -23.66
CA LYS A 306 -7.75 -4.41 -24.00
C LYS A 306 -8.53 -3.76 -22.85
N VAL A 307 -9.23 -4.55 -22.05
CA VAL A 307 -10.07 -4.01 -20.97
C VAL A 307 -9.77 -4.70 -19.64
N ILE A 308 -9.55 -3.91 -18.60
CA ILE A 308 -9.55 -4.40 -17.21
C ILE A 308 -10.69 -3.74 -16.44
N CYS A 309 -11.52 -4.55 -15.80
CA CYS A 309 -12.53 -4.10 -14.84
C CYS A 309 -12.03 -4.33 -13.41
N CYS A 310 -11.77 -3.28 -12.64
CA CYS A 310 -11.02 -3.38 -11.40
C CYS A 310 -11.69 -2.73 -10.20
N THR A 311 -11.33 -3.21 -9.01
CA THR A 311 -11.65 -2.53 -7.75
C THR A 311 -10.69 -1.38 -7.47
N PRO A 312 -11.02 -0.46 -6.54
CA PRO A 312 -10.23 0.74 -6.29
C PRO A 312 -8.75 0.50 -5.95
N THR A 313 -8.44 -0.67 -5.40
CA THR A 313 -7.09 -1.11 -5.04
C THR A 313 -6.09 -1.09 -6.19
N LEU A 314 -6.53 -1.25 -7.45
CA LEU A 314 -5.62 -1.17 -8.60
C LEU A 314 -5.05 0.25 -8.79
N ALA A 315 -5.80 1.27 -8.37
CA ALA A 315 -5.41 2.66 -8.56
C ALA A 315 -4.11 3.02 -7.83
N MET A 316 -3.81 2.32 -6.73
CA MET A 316 -2.60 2.50 -5.92
C MET A 316 -1.49 1.48 -6.28
N GLY A 317 -1.81 0.52 -7.16
CA GLY A 317 -1.20 -0.82 -7.20
C GLY A 317 0.07 -0.98 -8.03
N VAL A 318 -0.02 -0.55 -9.29
CA VAL A 318 0.91 -0.89 -10.38
C VAL A 318 0.83 0.22 -11.42
N SER A 319 1.91 0.52 -12.14
CA SER A 319 1.86 1.45 -13.28
C SER A 319 1.20 0.79 -14.50
N LEU A 320 -0.08 1.07 -14.72
CA LEU A 320 -0.86 0.61 -15.88
C LEU A 320 -1.55 1.82 -16.52
N PRO A 321 -0.89 2.51 -17.46
CA PRO A 321 -1.52 3.57 -18.21
C PRO A 321 -2.49 3.00 -19.25
N ALA A 322 -3.59 3.69 -19.49
CA ALA A 322 -4.61 3.31 -20.45
C ALA A 322 -5.06 4.56 -21.22
N LYS A 323 -5.58 4.41 -22.45
CA LYS A 323 -6.10 5.56 -23.20
C LYS A 323 -7.27 6.22 -22.45
N MET A 324 -8.17 5.38 -21.92
CA MET A 324 -9.36 5.80 -21.19
C MET A 324 -9.44 5.10 -19.83
N VAL A 325 -9.90 5.84 -18.83
CA VAL A 325 -10.24 5.33 -17.51
C VAL A 325 -11.66 5.75 -17.17
N ILE A 326 -12.49 4.80 -16.72
CA ILE A 326 -13.88 5.05 -16.33
C ILE A 326 -14.06 4.71 -14.86
N ILE A 327 -14.60 5.63 -14.06
CA ILE A 327 -15.13 5.39 -12.72
C ILE A 327 -16.63 5.16 -12.85
N ARG A 328 -17.03 3.89 -12.91
CA ARG A 328 -18.44 3.50 -13.08
C ARG A 328 -19.29 3.90 -11.88
N ASN A 329 -18.75 3.84 -10.68
CA ASN A 329 -19.41 4.41 -9.51
C ASN A 329 -18.38 5.01 -8.57
N TYR A 330 -18.69 6.22 -8.10
CA TYR A 330 -17.82 7.00 -7.23
C TYR A 330 -18.25 6.96 -5.76
N LYS A 331 -19.32 6.24 -5.41
CA LYS A 331 -19.78 6.06 -4.02
C LYS A 331 -19.49 4.65 -3.55
N PHE A 332 -18.84 4.46 -2.40
CA PHE A 332 -18.49 3.15 -1.85
C PHE A 332 -19.07 2.94 -0.46
N PHE A 333 -19.09 1.69 -0.02
CA PHE A 333 -19.57 1.35 1.32
C PHE A 333 -18.38 1.22 2.26
N THR A 334 -18.41 2.01 3.33
CA THR A 334 -17.47 1.93 4.44
C THR A 334 -18.18 1.36 5.66
N LEU A 335 -17.59 0.32 6.25
CA LEU A 335 -18.14 -0.29 7.45
C LEU A 335 -18.24 0.77 8.57
N GLY A 336 -19.40 0.86 9.22
CA GLY A 336 -19.67 1.86 10.26
C GLY A 336 -20.06 3.25 9.74
N ARG A 337 -19.63 3.64 8.53
CA ARG A 337 -19.96 4.97 7.93
C ARG A 337 -21.04 4.93 6.84
N GLY A 338 -21.34 3.75 6.29
CA GLY A 338 -22.34 3.59 5.24
C GLY A 338 -21.80 3.95 3.86
N VAL A 339 -22.67 4.44 2.97
CA VAL A 339 -22.29 4.79 1.60
C VAL A 339 -21.73 6.20 1.56
N GLU A 340 -20.46 6.35 1.18
CA GLU A 340 -19.76 7.63 1.10
C GLU A 340 -19.10 7.85 -0.28
N PRO A 341 -18.96 9.10 -0.73
CA PRO A 341 -18.24 9.42 -1.97
C PRO A 341 -16.75 9.08 -1.85
N MET A 342 -16.13 8.66 -2.97
CA MET A 342 -14.69 8.47 -3.08
C MET A 342 -13.96 9.78 -2.84
N PRO A 343 -12.79 9.76 -2.18
CA PRO A 343 -11.94 10.95 -2.09
C PRO A 343 -11.58 11.50 -3.48
N VAL A 344 -11.55 12.82 -3.62
CA VAL A 344 -11.11 13.55 -4.82
C VAL A 344 -9.68 13.14 -5.17
N CYS A 345 -8.80 13.03 -4.16
CA CYS A 345 -7.43 12.56 -4.37
C CYS A 345 -7.38 11.17 -5.05
N TRP A 346 -8.27 10.25 -4.69
CA TRP A 346 -8.34 8.94 -5.30
C TRP A 346 -8.85 9.02 -6.75
N VAL A 347 -9.88 9.83 -7.02
CA VAL A 347 -10.40 10.08 -8.38
C VAL A 347 -9.32 10.67 -9.29
N LYS A 348 -8.57 11.67 -8.81
CA LYS A 348 -7.48 12.29 -9.57
C LYS A 348 -6.33 11.31 -9.83
N GLN A 349 -6.01 10.42 -8.89
CA GLN A 349 -5.03 9.35 -9.12
C GLN A 349 -5.49 8.34 -10.17
N VAL A 350 -6.77 8.01 -10.18
CA VAL A 350 -7.37 7.15 -11.21
C VAL A 350 -7.31 7.82 -12.59
N PHE A 351 -7.71 9.08 -12.69
CA PHE A 351 -7.61 9.84 -13.93
C PHE A 351 -6.17 10.08 -14.38
N GLY A 352 -5.22 10.16 -13.45
CA GLY A 352 -3.78 10.22 -13.74
C GLY A 352 -3.25 9.02 -14.52
N ARG A 353 -3.99 7.90 -14.57
CA ARG A 353 -3.66 6.70 -15.37
C ARG A 353 -4.14 6.80 -16.82
N ALA A 354 -4.97 7.79 -17.14
CA ALA A 354 -5.43 8.01 -18.50
C ALA A 354 -4.35 8.72 -19.33
N GLY A 355 -4.09 8.24 -20.54
CA GLY A 355 -3.09 8.73 -21.48
C GLY A 355 -1.76 7.98 -21.37
N ARG A 356 -1.41 7.22 -22.41
CA ARG A 356 -0.14 6.52 -22.53
C ARG A 356 0.88 7.42 -23.23
N PRO A 357 2.04 7.70 -22.60
CA PRO A 357 3.15 8.38 -23.26
C PRO A 357 3.47 7.73 -24.61
N GLU A 358 3.83 8.55 -25.61
CA GLU A 358 4.21 8.13 -26.98
C GLU A 358 3.11 7.45 -27.83
N HIS A 359 1.95 7.14 -27.26
CA HIS A 359 0.85 6.49 -27.98
C HIS A 359 -0.38 7.36 -28.11
N ASP A 360 -0.70 8.16 -27.09
CA ASP A 360 -1.94 8.91 -27.03
C ASP A 360 -1.67 10.42 -27.06
N SER A 361 -2.43 11.16 -27.88
CA SER A 361 -2.38 12.63 -27.91
C SER A 361 -3.04 13.28 -26.68
N TYR A 362 -3.93 12.56 -26.01
CA TYR A 362 -4.54 12.90 -24.73
C TYR A 362 -5.09 11.63 -24.06
N GLY A 363 -5.20 11.65 -22.73
CA GLY A 363 -5.93 10.65 -21.94
C GLY A 363 -7.34 11.11 -21.59
N LEU A 364 -8.27 10.17 -21.46
CA LEU A 364 -9.65 10.44 -21.08
C LEU A 364 -10.00 9.83 -19.72
N GLY A 365 -10.31 10.67 -18.73
CA GLY A 365 -10.86 10.28 -17.43
C GLY A 365 -12.35 10.53 -17.39
N LEU A 366 -13.15 9.48 -17.28
CA LEU A 366 -14.61 9.57 -17.19
C LEU A 366 -15.10 9.16 -15.81
N ILE A 367 -16.02 9.91 -15.25
CA ILE A 367 -16.76 9.54 -14.04
C ILE A 367 -18.25 9.49 -14.35
N VAL A 368 -18.92 8.40 -13.98
CA VAL A 368 -20.30 8.15 -14.41
C VAL A 368 -21.29 8.77 -13.44
N ALA A 369 -22.21 9.58 -13.99
CA ALA A 369 -23.40 10.10 -13.32
C ALA A 369 -24.64 9.35 -13.81
N LYS A 370 -25.61 9.08 -12.92
CA LYS A 370 -26.88 8.42 -13.30
C LYS A 370 -28.04 9.40 -13.52
N SER A 371 -27.89 10.65 -13.12
CA SER A 371 -28.87 11.72 -13.29
C SER A 371 -28.16 13.05 -13.45
N GLU A 372 -28.86 14.06 -13.96
CA GLU A 372 -28.35 15.42 -14.10
C GLU A 372 -27.91 16.01 -12.74
N ASP A 373 -28.69 15.80 -11.68
CA ASP A 373 -28.32 16.24 -10.32
C ASP A 373 -26.98 15.62 -9.85
N GLU A 374 -26.76 14.34 -10.20
CA GLU A 374 -25.52 13.65 -9.86
C GLU A 374 -24.36 14.16 -10.72
N LEU A 375 -24.63 14.51 -11.98
CA LEU A 375 -23.65 15.12 -12.89
C LEU A 375 -23.15 16.44 -12.34
N GLU A 376 -24.04 17.38 -12.00
CA GLU A 376 -23.68 18.68 -11.45
C GLU A 376 -22.89 18.54 -10.14
N ALA A 377 -23.30 17.60 -9.27
CA ALA A 377 -22.59 17.33 -8.02
C ALA A 377 -21.18 16.78 -8.26
N ILE A 378 -21.02 15.86 -9.21
CA ILE A 378 -19.72 15.30 -9.58
C ILE A 378 -18.83 16.38 -10.22
N GLU A 379 -19.35 17.18 -11.14
CA GLU A 379 -18.59 18.27 -11.77
C GLU A 379 -18.06 19.25 -10.73
N ARG A 380 -18.92 19.68 -9.81
CA ARG A 380 -18.54 20.61 -8.74
C ARG A 380 -17.44 20.05 -7.83
N VAL A 381 -17.50 18.77 -7.48
CA VAL A 381 -16.60 18.16 -6.47
C VAL A 381 -15.32 17.61 -7.10
N TYR A 382 -15.42 16.89 -8.20
CA TYR A 382 -14.29 16.12 -8.75
C TYR A 382 -13.59 16.80 -9.91
N ILE A 383 -14.31 17.58 -10.72
CA ILE A 383 -13.74 18.25 -11.89
C ILE A 383 -13.24 19.64 -11.48
N ASN A 384 -14.12 20.43 -10.86
CA ASN A 384 -13.87 21.82 -10.48
C ASN A 384 -13.46 22.00 -9.01
N GLY A 385 -13.52 20.94 -8.21
CA GLY A 385 -13.21 20.99 -6.79
C GLY A 385 -11.71 20.91 -6.50
N GLU A 386 -11.36 21.19 -5.24
CA GLU A 386 -9.99 21.10 -4.74
C GLU A 386 -9.70 19.72 -4.14
N LEU A 387 -8.42 19.34 -4.12
CA LEU A 387 -7.94 18.14 -3.45
C LEU A 387 -8.12 18.27 -1.93
N GLU A 388 -8.46 17.17 -1.26
CA GLU A 388 -8.49 17.15 0.20
C GLU A 388 -7.13 17.48 0.79
N ARG A 389 -7.14 18.13 1.96
CA ARG A 389 -5.96 18.35 2.77
C ARG A 389 -5.45 17.01 3.31
N ILE A 390 -4.13 16.81 3.26
CA ILE A 390 -3.49 15.67 3.91
C ILE A 390 -3.37 15.99 5.39
N GLU A 391 -3.99 15.14 6.20
CA GLU A 391 -3.97 15.23 7.66
C GLU A 391 -3.32 13.97 8.22
N SER A 392 -2.60 14.13 9.34
CA SER A 392 -2.17 12.99 10.13
C SER A 392 -3.39 12.15 10.53
N ARG A 393 -3.19 10.83 10.47
CA ARG A 393 -4.21 9.83 10.79
C ARG A 393 -3.96 9.12 12.11
N PHE A 394 -3.10 9.67 12.99
CA PHE A 394 -2.95 9.13 14.34
C PHE A 394 -4.29 9.16 15.08
N SER A 395 -4.79 7.95 15.33
CA SER A 395 -5.78 7.65 16.35
C SER A 395 -5.08 7.34 17.67
N ASN A 396 -5.83 7.29 18.77
CA ASN A 396 -5.29 6.85 20.06
C ASN A 396 -4.59 5.47 19.94
N ASP A 397 -5.23 4.51 19.26
CA ASP A 397 -4.68 3.15 19.14
C ASP A 397 -3.37 3.14 18.34
N THR A 398 -3.35 3.80 17.18
CA THR A 398 -2.15 3.83 16.33
C THR A 398 -1.03 4.64 16.95
N MET A 399 -1.34 5.74 17.67
CA MET A 399 -0.35 6.48 18.45
C MET A 399 0.24 5.62 19.58
N THR A 400 -0.61 4.87 20.29
CA THR A 400 -0.19 3.93 21.35
C THR A 400 0.78 2.87 20.80
N GLU A 401 0.47 2.30 19.62
CA GLU A 401 1.37 1.38 18.93
C GLU A 401 2.71 2.01 18.59
N GLN A 402 2.70 3.25 18.05
CA GLN A 402 3.92 3.95 17.67
C GLN A 402 4.76 4.35 18.90
N VAL A 403 4.13 4.69 20.03
CA VAL A 403 4.82 4.95 21.31
C VAL A 403 5.47 3.68 21.83
N LEU A 404 4.76 2.55 21.86
CA LEU A 404 5.35 1.27 22.23
C LEU A 404 6.54 0.91 21.33
N ALA A 405 6.39 1.11 20.02
CA ALA A 405 7.46 0.91 19.04
C ALA A 405 8.69 1.78 19.31
N THR A 406 8.50 3.03 19.71
CA THR A 406 9.59 3.94 20.07
C THR A 406 10.32 3.48 21.34
N ILE A 407 9.58 3.05 22.38
CA ILE A 407 10.14 2.51 23.63
C ILE A 407 10.89 1.21 23.38
N ALA A 408 10.26 0.25 22.68
CA ALA A 408 10.88 -1.03 22.32
C ALA A 408 12.10 -0.86 21.40
N GLY A 409 12.14 0.22 20.61
CA GLY A 409 13.27 0.63 19.78
C GLY A 409 14.38 1.37 20.53
N GLY A 410 14.35 1.42 21.87
CA GLY A 410 15.46 1.95 22.68
C GLY A 410 15.27 3.37 23.19
N ALA A 411 14.04 3.89 23.27
CA ALA A 411 13.77 5.02 24.15
C ALA A 411 13.70 4.51 25.61
N HIS A 412 14.58 5.02 26.45
CA HIS A 412 14.77 4.60 27.84
C HIS A 412 14.28 5.64 28.85
N ARG A 413 13.84 6.80 28.35
CA ARG A 413 13.39 7.94 29.14
C ARG A 413 12.15 8.57 28.49
N ILE A 414 11.30 9.19 29.31
CA ILE A 414 10.06 9.82 28.85
C ILE A 414 10.35 11.00 27.89
N ASP A 415 11.41 11.76 28.11
CA ASP A 415 11.86 12.86 27.22
C ASP A 415 12.11 12.38 25.79
N GLN A 416 12.71 11.20 25.59
CA GLN A 416 12.94 10.62 24.27
C GLN A 416 11.64 10.22 23.55
N VAL A 417 10.59 9.88 24.29
CA VAL A 417 9.26 9.62 23.72
C VAL A 417 8.62 10.94 23.26
N TYR A 418 8.81 12.02 24.02
CA TYR A 418 8.40 13.37 23.60
C TYR A 418 9.15 13.82 22.34
N GLU A 419 10.48 13.65 22.28
CA GLU A 419 11.27 13.99 21.09
C GLU A 419 10.77 13.27 19.84
N PHE A 420 10.38 12.00 19.97
CA PHE A 420 9.74 11.26 18.89
C PHE A 420 8.41 11.89 18.47
N LEU A 421 7.53 12.19 19.43
CA LEU A 421 6.22 12.80 19.15
C LEU A 421 6.37 14.16 18.48
N ASP A 422 7.34 14.97 18.91
CA ASP A 422 7.63 16.28 18.32
C ASP A 422 8.10 16.18 16.85
N CYS A 423 8.69 15.04 16.45
CA CYS A 423 9.07 14.78 15.05
C CYS A 423 7.89 14.34 14.16
N THR A 424 6.69 14.13 14.72
CA THR A 424 5.52 13.64 13.97
C THR A 424 4.82 14.74 13.19
N PHE A 425 4.15 14.36 12.10
CA PHE A 425 3.32 15.30 11.34
C PHE A 425 2.10 15.74 12.16
N TYR A 426 1.57 14.85 12.99
CA TYR A 426 0.51 15.13 13.97
C TYR A 426 0.87 16.31 14.87
N ALA A 427 2.03 16.26 15.52
CA ALA A 427 2.49 17.35 16.38
C ALA A 427 2.69 18.65 15.60
N HIS A 428 3.22 18.56 14.37
CA HIS A 428 3.37 19.71 13.47
C HIS A 428 2.01 20.37 13.15
N GLN A 429 1.00 19.59 12.78
CA GLN A 429 -0.32 20.11 12.41
C GLN A 429 -1.12 20.67 13.60
N LYS A 430 -0.87 20.15 14.81
CA LYS A 430 -1.47 20.68 16.06
C LYS A 430 -0.76 21.94 16.59
N GLY A 431 0.15 22.52 15.82
CA GLY A 431 0.81 23.78 16.17
C GLY A 431 1.80 23.69 17.32
N GLY A 432 2.34 22.49 17.59
CA GLY A 432 3.27 22.29 18.70
C GLY A 432 2.64 22.55 20.08
N GLU A 433 1.33 22.35 20.23
CA GLU A 433 0.65 22.36 21.53
C GLU A 433 1.09 21.16 22.38
N ILE A 434 2.33 21.26 22.89
CA ILE A 434 3.00 20.25 23.72
C ILE A 434 2.11 19.82 24.89
N GLY A 435 1.26 20.70 25.43
CA GLY A 435 0.35 20.38 26.53
C GLY A 435 -0.72 19.33 26.19
N PHE A 436 -1.26 19.35 24.97
CA PHE A 436 -2.27 18.37 24.52
C PHE A 436 -1.61 17.01 24.26
N VAL A 437 -0.49 17.02 23.54
CA VAL A 437 0.32 15.82 23.26
C VAL A 437 0.80 15.16 24.56
N LYS A 438 1.14 15.96 25.59
CA LYS A 438 1.49 15.47 26.93
C LYS A 438 0.35 14.72 27.62
N ALA A 439 -0.84 15.28 27.64
CA ALA A 439 -1.99 14.65 28.26
C ALA A 439 -2.37 13.32 27.56
N GLU A 440 -2.29 13.28 26.22
CA GLU A 440 -2.47 12.04 25.46
C GLU A 440 -1.39 11.01 25.79
N LEU A 441 -0.11 11.43 25.88
CA LEU A 441 0.99 10.53 26.22
C LEU A 441 0.81 9.91 27.61
N ASP A 442 0.46 10.68 28.63
CA ASP A 442 0.29 10.15 29.99
C ASP A 442 -0.78 9.03 30.01
N SER A 443 -1.91 9.23 29.32
CA SER A 443 -2.94 8.20 29.18
C SER A 443 -2.46 6.96 28.42
N ILE A 444 -1.65 7.14 27.38
CA ILE A 444 -1.05 6.04 26.60
C ILE A 444 -0.09 5.22 27.48
N LEU A 445 0.78 5.90 28.23
CA LEU A 445 1.76 5.27 29.12
C LEU A 445 1.08 4.48 30.24
N GLU A 446 0.03 5.03 30.86
CA GLU A 446 -0.78 4.31 31.84
C GLU A 446 -1.44 3.05 31.26
N GLY A 447 -2.00 3.16 30.05
CA GLY A 447 -2.63 2.04 29.35
C GLY A 447 -1.65 0.90 29.03
N LEU A 448 -0.48 1.25 28.47
CA LEU A 448 0.58 0.28 28.16
C LEU A 448 1.14 -0.40 29.42
N THR A 449 1.28 0.36 30.52
CA THR A 449 1.74 -0.18 31.81
C THR A 449 0.72 -1.17 32.37
N ARG A 450 -0.56 -0.78 32.39
CA ARG A 450 -1.66 -1.64 32.90
C ARG A 450 -1.79 -2.95 32.11
N ALA A 451 -1.60 -2.90 30.80
CA ALA A 451 -1.67 -4.08 29.94
C ALA A 451 -0.37 -4.93 29.93
N GLY A 452 0.70 -4.47 30.61
CA GLY A 452 1.96 -5.20 30.77
C GLY A 452 2.92 -5.09 29.58
N PHE A 453 2.77 -4.08 28.73
CA PHE A 453 3.68 -3.83 27.59
C PHE A 453 4.95 -3.07 28.01
N ILE A 454 4.86 -2.24 29.04
CA ILE A 454 5.98 -1.40 29.52
C ILE A 454 6.03 -1.37 31.06
N GLU A 455 7.17 -0.96 31.57
CA GLU A 455 7.41 -0.62 32.98
C GLU A 455 7.97 0.81 33.05
N ILE A 456 7.55 1.56 34.08
CA ILE A 456 7.96 2.94 34.32
C ILE A 456 8.48 3.04 35.76
N ASP A 457 9.66 3.63 35.93
CA ASP A 457 10.27 3.96 37.23
C ASP A 457 10.79 5.40 37.21
N GLY A 458 10.02 6.31 37.79
CA GLY A 458 10.30 7.74 37.73
C GLY A 458 10.28 8.26 36.29
N ASP A 459 11.45 8.68 35.79
CA ASP A 459 11.62 9.16 34.41
C ASP A 459 12.12 8.09 33.43
N ARG A 460 12.44 6.90 33.94
CA ARG A 460 12.89 5.75 33.15
C ARG A 460 11.69 4.95 32.67
N ILE A 461 11.77 4.55 31.42
CA ILE A 461 10.75 3.74 30.76
C ILE A 461 11.42 2.60 30.01
N GLN A 462 10.82 1.42 30.06
CA GLN A 462 11.33 0.26 29.34
C GLN A 462 10.17 -0.63 28.88
N ALA A 463 10.29 -1.18 27.67
CA ALA A 463 9.37 -2.21 27.21
C ALA A 463 9.63 -3.53 27.96
N THR A 464 8.57 -4.20 28.40
CA THR A 464 8.68 -5.56 28.95
C THR A 464 9.14 -6.52 27.85
N LYS A 465 9.45 -7.77 28.20
CA LYS A 465 9.74 -8.80 27.19
C LYS A 465 8.54 -9.01 26.26
N PHE A 466 7.34 -9.04 26.82
CA PHE A 466 6.08 -9.10 26.07
C PHE A 466 5.95 -7.90 25.14
N GLY A 467 6.08 -6.66 25.63
CA GLY A 467 5.92 -5.49 24.77
C GLY A 467 7.01 -5.34 23.70
N THR A 468 8.25 -5.73 24.02
CA THR A 468 9.33 -5.80 23.04
C THR A 468 9.00 -6.81 21.95
N LEU A 469 8.52 -8.00 22.32
CA LEU A 469 8.18 -9.06 21.38
C LEU A 469 6.99 -8.65 20.49
N SER A 470 5.90 -8.12 21.07
CA SER A 470 4.73 -7.63 20.33
C SER A 470 5.11 -6.58 19.30
N SER A 471 5.96 -5.61 19.68
CA SER A 471 6.43 -4.58 18.77
C SER A 471 7.29 -5.12 17.62
N ARG A 472 8.19 -6.07 17.91
CA ARG A 472 9.09 -6.70 16.93
C ARG A 472 8.36 -7.62 15.97
N LEU A 473 7.37 -8.36 16.48
CA LEU A 473 6.51 -9.22 15.67
C LEU A 473 5.54 -8.41 14.80
N TYR A 474 5.43 -7.09 15.01
CA TYR A 474 4.61 -6.17 14.24
C TYR A 474 3.10 -6.40 14.40
N LEU A 475 2.71 -6.88 15.59
CA LEU A 475 1.31 -7.11 15.97
C LEU A 475 0.66 -5.83 16.48
N SER A 476 -0.65 -5.72 16.29
CA SER A 476 -1.47 -4.77 17.03
C SER A 476 -1.48 -5.13 18.52
N LEU A 477 -1.76 -4.14 19.36
CA LEU A 477 -1.81 -4.36 20.81
C LEU A 477 -2.92 -5.35 21.19
N ASN A 478 -4.07 -5.26 20.52
CA ASN A 478 -5.19 -6.16 20.74
C ASN A 478 -4.84 -7.60 20.33
N SER A 479 -4.23 -7.78 19.16
CA SER A 479 -3.79 -9.11 18.72
C SER A 479 -2.76 -9.72 19.66
N ALA A 480 -1.82 -8.93 20.18
CA ALA A 480 -0.84 -9.42 21.15
C ALA A 480 -1.50 -9.88 22.46
N LEU A 481 -2.48 -9.13 22.97
CA LEU A 481 -3.25 -9.51 24.16
C LEU A 481 -4.10 -10.75 23.90
N GLU A 482 -4.80 -10.78 22.77
CA GLU A 482 -5.63 -11.90 22.33
C GLU A 482 -4.82 -13.20 22.24
N LEU A 483 -3.61 -13.15 21.68
CA LEU A 483 -2.72 -14.30 21.63
C LEU A 483 -2.26 -14.73 23.04
N ARG A 484 -1.79 -13.81 23.89
CA ARG A 484 -1.33 -14.14 25.25
C ARG A 484 -2.44 -14.80 26.09
N GLU A 485 -3.61 -14.19 26.09
CA GLU A 485 -4.76 -14.63 26.88
C GLU A 485 -5.37 -15.91 26.30
N GLY A 486 -5.48 -15.99 24.98
CA GLY A 486 -5.99 -17.18 24.29
C GLY A 486 -5.07 -18.40 24.42
N ILE A 487 -3.74 -18.22 24.34
CA ILE A 487 -2.78 -19.30 24.58
C ILE A 487 -2.91 -19.83 26.01
N THR A 488 -3.04 -18.94 27.00
CA THR A 488 -3.23 -19.32 28.40
C THR A 488 -4.53 -20.12 28.57
N ALA A 489 -5.65 -19.59 28.06
CA ALA A 489 -6.95 -20.24 28.16
C ALA A 489 -7.00 -21.62 27.48
N LEU A 490 -6.34 -21.76 26.32
CA LEU A 490 -6.27 -23.03 25.61
C LEU A 490 -5.29 -24.02 26.25
N SER A 491 -4.28 -23.55 26.99
CA SER A 491 -3.35 -24.42 27.72
C SER A 491 -4.01 -25.14 28.90
N ASP A 492 -5.05 -24.53 29.49
CA ASP A 492 -5.83 -25.10 30.59
C ASP A 492 -6.89 -26.11 30.13
N SER A 493 -7.04 -26.30 28.81
CA SER A 493 -8.02 -27.22 28.20
C SER A 493 -7.37 -28.13 27.15
N ARG A 494 -8.09 -29.17 26.69
CA ARG A 494 -7.62 -29.99 25.56
C ARG A 494 -7.93 -29.26 24.25
N ALA A 495 -7.05 -28.34 23.84
CA ALA A 495 -7.21 -27.60 22.60
C ALA A 495 -7.11 -28.52 21.37
N SER A 496 -8.04 -28.36 20.43
CA SER A 496 -7.95 -28.94 19.09
C SER A 496 -7.13 -28.05 18.15
N ASP A 497 -6.69 -28.60 17.02
CA ASP A 497 -6.07 -27.82 15.95
C ASP A 497 -6.99 -26.68 15.47
N PHE A 498 -8.31 -26.93 15.46
CA PHE A 498 -9.30 -25.92 15.10
C PHE A 498 -9.38 -24.78 16.13
N ASP A 499 -9.26 -25.07 17.43
CA ASP A 499 -9.27 -24.03 18.47
C ASP A 499 -8.08 -23.09 18.34
N LEU A 500 -6.91 -23.64 17.97
CA LEU A 500 -5.72 -22.86 17.67
C LEU A 500 -5.92 -22.01 16.41
N LEU A 501 -6.43 -22.59 15.32
CA LEU A 501 -6.74 -21.83 14.10
C LEU A 501 -7.75 -20.71 14.37
N LEU A 502 -8.73 -20.95 15.24
CA LEU A 502 -9.69 -19.93 15.66
C LEU A 502 -9.02 -18.82 16.46
N LEU A 503 -8.09 -19.16 17.37
CA LEU A 503 -7.30 -18.15 18.09
C LEU A 503 -6.56 -17.23 17.11
N LEU A 504 -5.82 -17.81 16.15
CA LEU A 504 -5.08 -17.02 15.17
C LEU A 504 -6.02 -16.16 14.31
N ALA A 505 -7.20 -16.68 13.96
CA ALA A 505 -8.17 -15.98 13.14
C ALA A 505 -8.89 -14.82 13.86
N LYS A 506 -8.81 -14.72 15.19
CA LYS A 506 -9.35 -13.60 15.98
C LYS A 506 -8.46 -12.36 15.95
N CYS A 507 -7.19 -12.48 15.55
CA CYS A 507 -6.27 -11.35 15.46
C CYS A 507 -6.71 -10.32 14.40
N GLU A 508 -6.53 -9.03 14.68
CA GLU A 508 -6.99 -7.91 13.86
C GLU A 508 -6.35 -7.86 12.46
N GLU A 509 -5.18 -8.48 12.30
CA GLU A 509 -4.49 -8.55 11.02
C GLU A 509 -5.11 -9.57 10.06
N VAL A 510 -5.88 -10.53 10.59
CA VAL A 510 -6.54 -11.57 9.80
C VAL A 510 -7.89 -11.04 9.30
N ILE A 511 -8.12 -11.09 7.99
CA ILE A 511 -9.37 -10.60 7.40
C ILE A 511 -10.46 -11.66 7.59
N PRO A 512 -11.56 -11.36 8.30
CA PRO A 512 -12.64 -12.33 8.51
C PRO A 512 -13.32 -12.72 7.19
N LEU A 513 -13.38 -14.03 6.93
CA LEU A 513 -14.11 -14.62 5.81
C LEU A 513 -15.47 -15.11 6.26
N LYS A 514 -16.45 -15.04 5.35
CA LYS A 514 -17.82 -15.46 5.64
C LYS A 514 -18.05 -16.86 5.07
N VAL A 515 -18.39 -17.79 5.95
CA VAL A 515 -18.83 -19.14 5.60
C VAL A 515 -20.28 -19.30 6.04
N LYS A 516 -21.12 -19.90 5.18
CA LYS A 516 -22.50 -20.22 5.55
C LYS A 516 -22.51 -21.32 6.59
N ASN A 517 -23.41 -21.23 7.57
CA ASN A 517 -23.53 -22.20 8.67
C ASN A 517 -22.19 -22.41 9.42
N ALA A 518 -21.38 -21.36 9.56
CA ALA A 518 -20.04 -21.46 10.15
C ALA A 518 -20.06 -22.07 11.56
N MET A 519 -21.04 -21.71 12.39
CA MET A 519 -21.17 -22.26 13.74
C MET A 519 -21.44 -23.78 13.73
N GLU A 520 -22.34 -24.25 12.87
CA GLU A 520 -22.66 -25.68 12.75
C GLU A 520 -21.44 -26.49 12.29
N ILE A 521 -20.70 -25.97 11.31
CA ILE A 521 -19.47 -26.59 10.82
C ILE A 521 -18.41 -26.60 11.93
N ALA A 522 -18.21 -25.48 12.63
CA ALA A 522 -17.20 -25.35 13.69
C ALA A 522 -17.47 -26.28 14.88
N SER A 523 -18.74 -26.51 15.26
CA SER A 523 -19.12 -27.45 16.31
C SER A 523 -18.79 -28.91 15.97
N SER A 524 -18.49 -29.24 14.71
CA SER A 524 -17.97 -30.57 14.34
C SER A 524 -16.46 -30.72 14.54
N PHE A 525 -15.73 -29.61 14.69
CA PHE A 525 -14.28 -29.57 14.87
C PHE A 525 -13.83 -29.32 16.31
N SER A 526 -14.67 -28.67 17.13
CA SER A 526 -14.36 -28.38 18.53
C SER A 526 -15.58 -28.57 19.43
N ASP A 527 -15.35 -29.23 20.58
CA ASP A 527 -16.33 -29.39 21.66
C ASP A 527 -16.42 -28.15 22.56
N ASN A 528 -15.50 -27.19 22.42
CA ASN A 528 -15.44 -25.96 23.23
C ASN A 528 -16.41 -24.90 22.71
N HIS A 529 -17.70 -25.10 22.97
CA HIS A 529 -18.77 -24.24 22.45
C HIS A 529 -18.61 -22.77 22.86
N GLU A 530 -18.19 -22.49 24.10
CA GLU A 530 -17.96 -21.12 24.58
C GLU A 530 -16.86 -20.43 23.76
N TRP A 531 -15.77 -21.13 23.46
CA TRP A 531 -14.69 -20.64 22.60
C TRP A 531 -15.19 -20.31 21.19
N LEU A 532 -16.03 -21.18 20.60
CA LEU A 532 -16.64 -20.95 19.29
C LEU A 532 -17.57 -19.72 19.28
N TYR A 533 -18.39 -19.54 20.31
CA TYR A 533 -19.27 -18.38 20.43
C TYR A 533 -18.49 -17.07 20.57
N ASN A 534 -17.44 -17.05 21.40
CA ASN A 534 -16.58 -15.88 21.57
C ASN A 534 -15.78 -15.56 20.29
N GLY A 535 -15.44 -16.57 19.50
CA GLY A 535 -14.76 -16.45 18.20
C GLY A 535 -15.70 -16.34 16.99
N ALA A 536 -17.01 -16.13 17.17
CA ALA A 536 -18.00 -16.29 16.09
C ALA A 536 -17.70 -15.48 14.81
N HIS A 537 -17.11 -14.29 14.95
CA HIS A 537 -16.75 -13.43 13.83
C HIS A 537 -15.58 -13.97 12.99
N ALA A 538 -14.74 -14.83 13.56
CA ALA A 538 -13.53 -15.40 12.95
C ALA A 538 -13.71 -16.84 12.41
N LEU A 539 -14.82 -17.50 12.75
CA LEU A 539 -15.08 -18.91 12.40
C LEU A 539 -14.90 -19.21 10.91
N GLY A 540 -15.40 -18.34 10.02
CA GLY A 540 -15.30 -18.60 8.59
C GLY A 540 -13.85 -18.64 8.10
N THR A 541 -12.96 -17.82 8.66
CA THR A 541 -11.53 -17.89 8.34
C THR A 541 -10.89 -19.15 8.92
N ALA A 542 -11.22 -19.51 10.17
CA ALA A 542 -10.71 -20.73 10.80
C ALA A 542 -11.11 -22.01 10.04
N ILE A 543 -12.36 -22.09 9.57
CA ILE A 543 -12.85 -23.20 8.74
C ILE A 543 -12.09 -23.31 7.42
N ILE A 544 -11.82 -22.18 6.76
CA ILE A 544 -11.07 -22.17 5.50
C ILE A 544 -9.61 -22.56 5.75
N ALA A 545 -9.02 -22.12 6.86
CA ALA A 545 -7.68 -22.53 7.25
C ALA A 545 -7.61 -24.03 7.58
N HIS A 546 -8.60 -24.58 8.27
CA HIS A 546 -8.70 -26.01 8.55
C HIS A 546 -8.82 -26.81 7.23
N ALA A 547 -9.72 -26.39 6.34
CA ALA A 547 -9.84 -27.01 5.03
C ALA A 547 -8.56 -26.92 4.18
N TRP A 548 -7.79 -25.83 4.34
CA TRP A 548 -6.52 -25.66 3.65
C TRP A 548 -5.44 -26.64 4.15
N ILE A 549 -5.34 -26.85 5.47
CA ILE A 549 -4.38 -27.83 6.02
C ILE A 549 -4.79 -29.28 5.70
N ASP A 550 -6.07 -29.52 5.40
CA ASP A 550 -6.59 -30.78 4.84
C ASP A 550 -6.38 -30.91 3.31
N GLU A 551 -5.53 -30.06 2.71
CA GLU A 551 -5.12 -30.08 1.30
C GLU A 551 -6.27 -29.86 0.29
N LEU A 552 -7.35 -29.16 0.66
CA LEU A 552 -8.41 -28.82 -0.30
C LEU A 552 -7.91 -27.83 -1.36
N THR A 553 -8.24 -28.11 -2.61
CA THR A 553 -7.90 -27.26 -3.76
C THR A 553 -8.77 -26.00 -3.83
N TYR A 554 -8.30 -24.96 -4.53
CA TYR A 554 -9.09 -23.73 -4.71
C TYR A 554 -10.49 -23.95 -5.31
N PRO A 555 -10.69 -24.79 -6.34
CA PRO A 555 -12.03 -25.11 -6.83
C PRO A 555 -12.92 -25.72 -5.75
N LYS A 556 -12.38 -26.58 -4.88
CA LYS A 556 -13.16 -27.21 -3.81
C LYS A 556 -13.52 -26.23 -2.70
N LEU A 557 -12.59 -25.36 -2.31
CA LEU A 557 -12.85 -24.27 -1.36
C LEU A 557 -13.91 -23.31 -1.89
N LYS A 558 -13.87 -23.01 -3.18
CA LYS A 558 -14.88 -22.19 -3.87
C LYS A 558 -16.26 -22.86 -3.86
N GLU A 559 -16.32 -24.14 -4.18
CA GLU A 559 -17.56 -24.94 -4.21
C GLU A 559 -18.21 -25.01 -2.82
N LEU A 560 -17.43 -25.34 -1.79
CA LEU A 560 -17.94 -25.57 -0.43
C LEU A 560 -18.23 -24.27 0.32
N PHE A 561 -17.36 -23.27 0.19
CA PHE A 561 -17.38 -22.08 1.06
C PHE A 561 -17.60 -20.77 0.32
N GLY A 562 -17.55 -20.77 -1.01
CA GLY A 562 -17.73 -19.55 -1.82
C GLY A 562 -16.52 -18.60 -1.81
N THR A 563 -15.38 -19.05 -1.29
CA THR A 563 -14.14 -18.27 -1.14
C THR A 563 -13.29 -18.33 -2.40
N TYR A 564 -12.54 -17.27 -2.68
CA TYR A 564 -11.72 -17.15 -3.89
C TYR A 564 -10.22 -17.35 -3.62
N PRO A 565 -9.44 -17.79 -4.63
CA PRO A 565 -8.01 -18.08 -4.48
C PRO A 565 -7.19 -16.97 -3.82
N GLY A 566 -7.40 -15.72 -4.22
CA GLY A 566 -6.68 -14.57 -3.65
C GLY A 566 -7.03 -14.28 -2.18
N GLU A 567 -8.28 -14.54 -1.78
CA GLU A 567 -8.71 -14.38 -0.38
C GLU A 567 -8.10 -15.47 0.51
N VAL A 568 -8.09 -16.71 0.04
CA VAL A 568 -7.42 -17.83 0.71
C VAL A 568 -5.93 -17.56 0.83
N HIS A 569 -5.25 -17.26 -0.28
CA HIS A 569 -3.80 -17.03 -0.31
C HIS A 569 -3.36 -15.96 0.69
N ASN A 570 -4.04 -14.80 0.71
CA ASN A 570 -3.69 -13.71 1.62
C ASN A 570 -3.89 -14.11 3.08
N ASN A 571 -5.03 -14.73 3.43
CA ASN A 571 -5.30 -15.11 4.82
C ASN A 571 -4.39 -16.23 5.31
N ILE A 572 -4.10 -17.24 4.50
CA ILE A 572 -3.17 -18.32 4.89
C ILE A 572 -1.76 -17.76 5.13
N TYR A 573 -1.29 -16.83 4.29
CA TYR A 573 0.00 -16.19 4.52
C TYR A 573 0.04 -15.41 5.84
N VAL A 574 -1.01 -14.63 6.13
CA VAL A 574 -1.11 -13.87 7.39
C VAL A 574 -1.22 -14.83 8.58
N LEU A 575 -2.05 -15.86 8.52
CA LEU A 575 -2.18 -16.88 9.57
C LEU A 575 -0.87 -17.61 9.83
N GLY A 576 -0.03 -17.85 8.81
CA GLY A 576 1.32 -18.38 9.01
C GLY A 576 2.20 -17.46 9.85
N TRP A 577 2.16 -16.15 9.58
CA TRP A 577 2.86 -15.16 10.40
C TRP A 577 2.29 -15.05 11.82
N ILE A 578 0.97 -15.03 11.98
CA ILE A 578 0.31 -14.99 13.30
C ILE A 578 0.58 -16.28 14.09
N GLY A 579 0.57 -17.44 13.44
CA GLY A 579 0.93 -18.73 14.06
C GLY A 579 2.38 -18.76 14.54
N TYR A 580 3.29 -18.22 13.73
CA TYR A 580 4.67 -18.01 14.16
C TYR A 580 4.76 -17.05 15.36
N ALA A 581 4.06 -15.92 15.31
CA ALA A 581 4.01 -14.95 16.40
C ALA A 581 3.47 -15.55 17.69
N ALA A 582 2.37 -16.31 17.61
CA ALA A 582 1.79 -17.06 18.72
C ALA A 582 2.79 -18.05 19.32
N SER A 583 3.57 -18.76 18.48
CA SER A 583 4.60 -19.69 18.97
C SER A 583 5.70 -19.00 19.80
N LYS A 584 6.04 -17.75 19.47
CA LYS A 584 6.99 -16.92 20.22
C LYS A 584 6.38 -16.35 21.49
N MET A 585 5.10 -15.99 21.44
CA MET A 585 4.36 -15.48 22.58
C MET A 585 4.09 -16.55 23.63
N ALA A 586 3.95 -17.82 23.25
CA ALA A 586 3.74 -18.93 24.17
C ALA A 586 4.88 -19.14 25.18
N GLU A 587 6.05 -18.52 24.99
CA GLU A 587 7.15 -18.52 25.98
C GLU A 587 6.91 -17.56 27.17
N TYR A 588 5.86 -16.73 27.11
CA TYR A 588 5.50 -15.67 28.05
C TYR A 588 4.06 -15.82 28.53
#